data_AF-A0A0N4TAN9-F1
#
_entry.id   AF-A0A0N4TAN9-F1
#
_cell.length_a   1.000
_cell.length_b   1.000
_cell.length_c   1.000
_cell.angle_alpha   90.00
_cell.angle_beta   90.00
_cell.angle_gamma   90.00
#
_symmetry.space_group_name_H-M   'P 1'
#
loop_
_entity.id
_entity.type
_entity.pdbx_description
1 polymer ?
#
loop_
_entity_poly.entity_id
_entity_poly.type
_entity_poly.pdbx_seq_one_letter_code
_entity_poly.pdbx_strand_id
1 'polypeptide(L)'
;MKQFANQGEIDRVFAIHFTTYTTEGGKYIPWMKKQLLAKGVRFIQRHINTVRDLFDEFDIIVNCAGLNGGKVAGDGDDKNMFPIRGIIFEVNATWHKHFLYKRFDTFSIPTTDKVFIGSVKQNGRYDLEITPADRNDILNRYYRLQPAIKVCIKCGNGIQILIIGNLIKH
;
A
#
# COMPACT_ATOMS: atom_id res chain seq x y z
N MET A 1 -19.10 -2.33 -22.65
CA MET A 1 -17.88 -2.59 -21.84
C MET A 1 -18.32 -2.89 -20.40
N LYS A 2 -18.41 -4.16 -19.99
CA LYS A 2 -18.68 -4.53 -18.60
C LYS A 2 -17.40 -5.14 -18.02
N GLN A 3 -16.59 -4.30 -17.37
CA GLN A 3 -15.35 -4.73 -16.73
C GLN A 3 -15.62 -5.48 -15.41
N PHE A 4 -16.71 -5.15 -14.72
CA PHE A 4 -17.09 -5.73 -13.43
C PHE A 4 -18.40 -6.53 -13.54
N ALA A 5 -18.51 -7.60 -12.77
CA ALA A 5 -19.71 -8.42 -12.69
C ALA A 5 -20.81 -7.71 -11.88
N ASN A 6 -22.09 -8.02 -12.17
CA ASN A 6 -23.19 -7.58 -11.32
C ASN A 6 -23.01 -8.14 -9.90
N GLN A 7 -23.03 -7.26 -8.91
CA GLN A 7 -22.78 -7.62 -7.51
C GLN A 7 -24.06 -7.98 -6.73
N GLY A 8 -25.23 -7.93 -7.38
CA GLY A 8 -26.51 -8.27 -6.74
C GLY A 8 -26.93 -7.28 -5.66
N GLU A 9 -26.47 -6.03 -5.74
CA GLU A 9 -26.84 -5.01 -4.76
C GLU A 9 -28.27 -4.53 -5.04
N ILE A 10 -29.13 -4.64 -4.02
CA ILE A 10 -30.59 -4.45 -4.10
C ILE A 10 -30.94 -2.96 -3.89
N ASP A 11 -30.04 -2.21 -3.23
CA ASP A 11 -30.17 -0.78 -2.98
C ASP A 11 -29.54 0.08 -4.09
N ARG A 12 -29.89 1.37 -4.12
CA ARG A 12 -29.29 2.33 -5.06
C ARG A 12 -27.80 2.49 -4.77
N VAL A 13 -26.97 2.03 -5.69
CA VAL A 13 -25.51 2.20 -5.64
C VAL A 13 -25.12 3.49 -6.35
N PHE A 14 -24.42 4.38 -5.64
CA PHE A 14 -23.80 5.57 -6.22
C PHE A 14 -22.33 5.31 -6.54
N ALA A 15 -21.83 5.87 -7.63
CA ALA A 15 -20.43 5.77 -8.02
C ALA A 15 -19.96 7.08 -8.67
N ILE A 16 -18.66 7.33 -8.54
CA ILE A 16 -17.98 8.43 -9.23
C ILE A 16 -16.92 7.80 -10.14
N HIS A 17 -16.82 8.31 -11.36
CA HIS A 17 -15.74 7.97 -12.29
C HIS A 17 -14.93 9.24 -12.55
N PHE A 18 -13.62 9.15 -12.36
CA PHE A 18 -12.69 10.23 -12.60
C PHE A 18 -11.33 9.68 -13.05
N THR A 19 -10.47 10.55 -13.54
CA THR A 19 -9.10 10.24 -13.94
C THR A 19 -8.13 10.76 -12.88
N THR A 20 -7.10 9.97 -12.56
CA THR A 20 -6.05 10.32 -11.61
C THR A 20 -4.73 9.65 -12.01
N TYR A 21 -3.66 9.93 -11.26
CA TYR A 21 -2.33 9.37 -11.46
C TYR A 21 -2.03 8.28 -10.44
N THR A 22 -1.19 7.33 -10.84
CA THR A 22 -0.65 6.28 -9.97
C THR A 22 0.87 6.35 -9.99
N THR A 23 1.50 6.25 -8.82
CA THR A 23 2.95 6.19 -8.68
C THR A 23 3.35 4.85 -8.08
N GLU A 24 4.35 4.20 -8.69
CA GLU A 24 4.89 2.93 -8.18
C GLU A 24 6.06 3.22 -7.23
N GLY A 25 5.90 2.96 -5.93
CA GLY A 25 6.93 3.26 -4.92
C GLY A 25 8.29 2.65 -5.24
N GLY A 26 8.32 1.40 -5.74
CA GLY A 26 9.54 0.72 -6.17
C GLY A 26 10.28 1.38 -7.34
N LYS A 27 9.62 2.23 -8.14
CA LYS A 27 10.23 3.00 -9.23
C LYS A 27 10.50 4.45 -8.80
N TYR A 28 9.53 5.05 -8.10
CA TYR A 28 9.57 6.45 -7.69
C TYR A 28 10.63 6.75 -6.63
N ILE A 29 10.75 5.89 -5.60
CA ILE A 29 11.70 6.14 -4.51
C ILE A 29 13.16 6.07 -4.99
N PRO A 30 13.59 5.07 -5.79
CA PRO A 30 14.93 5.09 -6.38
C PRO A 30 15.19 6.29 -7.30
N TRP A 31 14.19 6.68 -8.10
CA TRP A 31 14.30 7.88 -8.95
C TRP A 31 14.49 9.15 -8.09
N MET A 32 13.69 9.33 -7.05
CA MET A 32 13.80 10.46 -6.12
C MET A 32 15.16 10.50 -5.43
N LYS A 33 15.65 9.34 -4.95
CA LYS A 33 17.00 9.23 -4.37
C LYS A 33 18.08 9.69 -5.34
N LYS A 34 17.99 9.32 -6.63
CA LYS A 34 18.92 9.79 -7.67
C LYS A 34 18.86 11.31 -7.84
N GLN A 35 17.68 11.93 -7.83
CA GLN A 35 17.54 13.38 -7.93
C GLN A 35 18.20 14.10 -6.74
N LEU A 36 18.01 13.56 -5.53
CA LEU A 36 18.60 14.12 -4.31
C LEU A 36 20.12 13.99 -4.29
N LEU A 37 20.67 12.82 -4.68
CA LEU A 37 22.11 12.62 -4.82
C LEU A 37 22.74 13.61 -5.81
N ALA A 38 22.08 13.85 -6.96
CA ALA A 38 22.53 14.82 -7.95
C ALA A 38 22.54 16.27 -7.43
N LYS A 39 21.75 16.57 -6.39
CA LYS A 39 21.73 17.86 -5.68
C LYS A 39 22.69 17.91 -4.48
N GLY A 40 23.54 16.89 -4.31
CA GLY A 40 24.53 16.84 -3.22
C GLY A 40 23.97 16.35 -1.88
N VAL A 41 22.73 15.84 -1.83
CA VAL A 41 22.17 15.27 -0.60
C VAL A 41 22.92 13.99 -0.24
N ARG A 42 23.35 13.89 1.02
CA ARG A 42 24.02 12.71 1.56
C ARG A 42 23.01 11.76 2.20
N PHE A 43 23.14 10.47 1.90
CA PHE A 43 22.35 9.42 2.53
C PHE A 43 23.23 8.66 3.51
N ILE A 44 22.82 8.61 4.78
CA ILE A 44 23.55 7.94 5.86
C ILE A 44 22.63 6.87 6.46
N GLN A 45 23.10 5.64 6.51
CA GLN A 45 22.41 4.57 7.21
C GLN A 45 22.86 4.57 8.67
N ARG A 46 21.97 4.99 9.57
CA ARG A 46 22.22 5.08 11.02
C ARG A 46 20.94 4.76 11.77
N HIS A 47 21.07 4.04 12.89
CA HIS A 47 19.97 3.87 13.83
C HIS A 47 19.88 5.09 14.75
N ILE A 48 18.69 5.66 14.89
CA ILE A 48 18.41 6.82 15.74
C ILE A 48 17.41 6.37 16.81
N ASN A 49 17.77 6.54 18.08
CA ASN A 49 16.86 6.20 19.18
C ASN A 49 15.86 7.34 19.38
N THR A 50 16.37 8.57 19.44
CA THR A 50 15.57 9.79 19.56
C THR A 50 16.18 10.92 18.74
N VAL A 51 15.39 11.96 18.42
CA VAL A 51 15.91 13.15 17.71
C VAL A 51 17.05 13.86 18.45
N ARG A 52 17.18 13.65 19.76
CA ARG A 52 18.25 14.23 20.59
C ARG A 52 19.63 13.73 20.17
N ASP A 53 19.72 12.52 19.61
CA ASP A 53 20.97 11.93 19.10
C ASP A 53 21.58 12.73 17.93
N LEU A 54 20.85 13.73 17.41
CA LEU A 54 21.19 14.52 16.23
C LEU A 54 21.36 16.03 16.52
N PHE A 55 21.10 16.49 17.75
CA PHE A 55 21.06 17.92 18.08
C PHE A 55 22.40 18.62 17.93
N ASP A 56 23.51 17.94 18.21
CA ASP A 56 24.85 18.50 18.06
C ASP A 56 25.31 18.55 16.60
N GLU A 57 24.61 17.87 15.68
CA GLU A 57 24.98 17.73 14.27
C GLU A 57 24.10 18.58 13.33
N PHE A 58 22.87 18.92 13.73
CA PHE A 58 21.89 19.55 12.85
C PHE A 58 21.04 20.59 13.58
N ASP A 59 20.88 21.77 12.96
CA ASP A 59 20.03 22.84 13.49
C ASP A 59 18.53 22.56 13.30
N ILE A 60 18.18 21.82 12.24
CA ILE A 60 16.80 21.51 11.86
C ILE A 60 16.67 20.02 11.57
N ILE A 61 15.70 19.38 12.21
CA ILE A 61 15.40 17.96 12.05
C ILE A 61 13.95 17.82 11.59
N VAL A 62 13.74 17.09 10.49
CA VAL A 62 12.41 16.72 10.00
C VAL A 62 12.18 15.24 10.29
N ASN A 63 11.26 14.93 11.22
CA ASN A 63 10.96 13.57 11.62
C ASN A 63 9.99 12.88 10.63
N CYS A 64 10.54 11.99 9.80
CA CYS A 64 9.78 11.16 8.85
C CYS A 64 9.86 9.66 9.20
N ALA A 65 9.96 9.29 10.48
CA ALA A 65 10.22 7.91 10.92
C ALA A 65 9.01 6.94 10.83
N GLY A 66 7.90 7.36 10.21
CA GLY A 66 6.70 6.53 10.04
C GLY A 66 6.13 6.08 11.38
N LEU A 67 5.86 4.77 11.53
CA LEU A 67 5.26 4.20 12.75
C LEU A 67 6.10 4.49 14.02
N ASN A 68 7.41 4.69 13.85
CA ASN A 68 8.30 5.05 14.95
C ASN A 68 8.39 6.56 15.19
N GLY A 69 7.56 7.37 14.52
CA GLY A 69 7.57 8.83 14.61
C GLY A 69 7.52 9.34 16.04
N GLY A 70 6.50 8.97 16.81
CA GLY A 70 6.36 9.35 18.23
C GLY A 70 7.48 8.80 19.11
N LYS A 71 7.97 7.59 18.83
CA LYS A 71 9.11 7.01 19.56
C LYS A 71 10.39 7.81 19.35
N VAL A 72 10.67 8.21 18.11
CA VAL A 72 11.86 9.01 17.75
C VAL A 72 11.72 10.44 18.24
N ALA A 73 10.51 11.02 18.23
CA ALA A 73 10.25 12.34 18.79
C ALA A 73 10.46 12.36 20.31
N GLY A 74 10.12 11.27 21.01
CA GLY A 74 10.23 11.17 22.46
C GLY A 74 9.25 12.09 23.19
N ASP A 75 8.12 12.40 22.58
CA ASP A 75 7.06 13.29 23.05
C ASP A 75 5.86 12.56 23.68
N GLY A 76 5.89 11.22 23.69
CA GLY A 76 4.83 10.37 24.24
C GLY A 76 3.69 10.06 23.27
N ASP A 77 3.78 10.52 22.01
CA ASP A 77 2.79 10.24 20.96
C ASP A 77 2.93 8.81 20.40
N ASP A 78 3.96 8.07 20.79
CA ASP A 78 4.16 6.67 20.42
C ASP A 78 2.97 5.78 20.81
N LYS A 79 2.24 6.13 21.87
CA LYS A 79 1.02 5.43 22.31
C LYS A 79 -0.16 5.61 21.37
N ASN A 80 -0.18 6.69 20.59
CA ASN A 80 -1.21 6.97 19.59
C ASN A 80 -0.85 6.38 18.22
N MET A 81 0.35 5.80 18.09
CA MET A 81 0.87 5.26 16.83
C MET A 81 0.76 3.74 16.84
N PHE A 82 -0.13 3.19 16.01
CA PHE A 82 -0.28 1.75 15.84
C PHE A 82 -0.40 1.38 14.36
N PRO A 83 0.00 0.16 13.98
CA PRO A 83 -0.03 -0.27 12.59
C PRO A 83 -1.45 -0.59 12.14
N ILE A 84 -1.78 -0.21 10.92
CA ILE A 84 -2.82 -0.86 10.12
C ILE A 84 -2.11 -1.70 9.07
N ARG A 85 -2.16 -3.01 9.26
CA ARG A 85 -1.59 -3.95 8.31
C ARG A 85 -2.48 -4.06 7.07
N GLY A 86 -1.88 -3.84 5.91
CA GLY A 86 -2.49 -4.01 4.59
C GLY A 86 -1.77 -5.08 3.78
N ILE A 87 -2.52 -5.86 2.99
CA ILE A 87 -1.98 -6.90 2.11
C ILE A 87 -2.53 -6.66 0.72
N ILE A 88 -1.64 -6.57 -0.26
CA ILE A 88 -1.99 -6.48 -1.67
C ILE A 88 -1.37 -7.63 -2.45
N PHE A 89 -1.99 -7.97 -3.57
CA PHE A 89 -1.45 -8.89 -4.55
C PHE A 89 -1.12 -8.15 -5.82
N GLU A 90 0.07 -8.43 -6.33
CA GLU A 90 0.44 -8.13 -7.69
C GLU A 90 -0.17 -9.19 -8.62
N VAL A 91 -0.89 -8.74 -9.64
CA VAL A 91 -1.46 -9.61 -10.67
C VAL A 91 -1.08 -9.14 -12.07
N ASN A 92 -0.71 -10.10 -12.91
CA ASN A 92 -0.49 -9.86 -14.34
C ASN A 92 -1.86 -9.77 -15.06
N ALA A 93 -2.45 -8.57 -15.03
CA ALA A 93 -3.73 -8.27 -15.65
C ALA A 93 -3.63 -7.01 -16.51
N THR A 94 -2.74 -7.01 -17.50
CA THR A 94 -2.46 -5.84 -18.36
C THR A 94 -3.68 -5.28 -19.09
N TRP A 95 -4.75 -6.07 -19.24
CA TRP A 95 -6.05 -5.66 -19.79
C TRP A 95 -6.88 -4.78 -18.84
N HIS A 96 -6.57 -4.73 -17.55
CA HIS A 96 -7.32 -3.96 -16.56
C HIS A 96 -6.78 -2.53 -16.46
N LYS A 97 -7.48 -1.58 -17.10
CA LYS A 97 -7.01 -0.20 -17.30
C LYS A 97 -7.64 0.85 -16.39
N HIS A 98 -8.75 0.53 -15.73
CA HIS A 98 -9.44 1.45 -14.83
C HIS A 98 -9.24 1.00 -13.39
N PHE A 99 -8.86 1.94 -12.52
CA PHE A 99 -8.82 1.66 -11.09
C PHE A 99 -10.23 1.43 -10.54
N LEU A 100 -10.30 0.71 -9.43
CA LEU A 100 -11.52 0.56 -8.65
C LEU A 100 -11.20 0.86 -7.19
N TYR A 101 -12.15 1.48 -6.49
CA TYR A 101 -12.13 1.57 -5.05
C TYR A 101 -13.54 1.36 -4.51
N LYS A 102 -13.74 0.31 -3.70
CA LYS A 102 -15.05 -0.08 -3.17
C LYS A 102 -14.93 -0.38 -1.68
N ARG A 103 -15.85 0.21 -0.89
CA ARG A 103 -16.02 0.00 0.57
C ARG A 103 -14.73 0.10 1.39
N PHE A 104 -13.78 0.92 0.94
CA PHE A 104 -12.49 1.11 1.60
C PHE A 104 -11.61 -0.13 1.76
N ASP A 105 -12.03 -1.31 1.32
CA ASP A 105 -11.31 -2.56 1.49
C ASP A 105 -11.00 -3.26 0.18
N THR A 106 -11.62 -2.86 -0.94
CA THR A 106 -11.50 -3.54 -2.22
C THR A 106 -11.04 -2.53 -3.28
N PHE A 107 -9.77 -2.59 -3.67
CA PHE A 107 -9.20 -1.69 -4.66
C PHE A 107 -8.30 -2.38 -5.68
N SER A 108 -8.43 -1.97 -6.93
CA SER A 108 -7.53 -2.37 -8.00
C SER A 108 -6.87 -1.14 -8.57
N ILE A 109 -5.55 -1.15 -8.62
CA ILE A 109 -4.74 -0.02 -9.07
C ILE A 109 -3.87 -0.53 -10.22
N PRO A 110 -4.25 -0.24 -11.48
CA PRO A 110 -3.39 -0.45 -12.62
C PRO A 110 -2.08 0.35 -12.48
N THR A 111 -0.97 -0.26 -12.85
CA THR A 111 0.32 0.40 -12.98
C THR A 111 0.81 0.28 -14.43
N THR A 112 2.11 0.52 -14.66
CA THR A 112 2.70 0.44 -16.00
C THR A 112 2.52 -0.93 -16.65
N ASP A 113 2.76 -2.01 -15.90
CA ASP A 113 2.91 -3.38 -16.41
C ASP A 113 2.13 -4.44 -15.63
N LYS A 114 1.48 -4.03 -14.55
CA LYS A 114 0.78 -4.93 -13.61
C LYS A 114 -0.40 -4.21 -12.95
N VAL A 115 -1.13 -4.95 -12.13
CA VAL A 115 -2.22 -4.40 -11.32
C VAL A 115 -2.01 -4.84 -9.89
N PHE A 116 -2.13 -3.90 -8.95
CA PHE A 116 -2.25 -4.23 -7.54
C PHE A 116 -3.72 -4.41 -7.20
N ILE A 117 -4.06 -5.53 -6.58
CA ILE A 117 -5.37 -5.76 -5.99
C ILE A 117 -5.24 -5.90 -4.47
N GLY A 118 -6.18 -5.35 -3.74
CA GLY A 118 -6.16 -5.42 -2.29
C GLY A 118 -7.47 -4.96 -1.69
N SER A 119 -7.56 -4.83 -0.39
CA SER A 119 -6.61 -5.23 0.63
C SER A 119 -7.38 -5.81 1.83
N VAL A 120 -6.69 -6.46 2.77
CA VAL A 120 -7.18 -6.50 4.16
C VAL A 120 -6.85 -5.17 4.85
N LYS A 121 -7.57 -4.82 5.91
CA LYS A 121 -7.22 -3.72 6.81
C LYS A 121 -7.29 -4.23 8.24
N GLN A 122 -6.13 -4.48 8.84
CA GLN A 122 -6.05 -5.12 10.15
C GLN A 122 -5.36 -4.20 11.15
N ASN A 123 -6.14 -3.59 12.04
CA ASN A 123 -5.64 -2.66 13.05
C ASN A 123 -4.82 -3.43 14.11
N GLY A 124 -3.71 -2.84 14.54
CA GLY A 124 -2.88 -3.35 15.64
C GLY A 124 -2.10 -4.63 15.31
N ARG A 125 -2.13 -5.11 14.06
CA ARG A 125 -1.34 -6.29 13.64
C ARG A 125 0.07 -5.86 13.25
N TYR A 126 1.06 -6.37 13.97
CA TYR A 126 2.49 -6.08 13.75
C TYR A 126 3.21 -7.18 12.98
N ASP A 127 2.62 -8.37 12.89
CA ASP A 127 3.23 -9.50 12.20
C ASP A 127 3.24 -9.30 10.69
N LEU A 128 4.23 -9.90 10.05
CA LEU A 128 4.42 -9.89 8.60
C LEU A 128 3.98 -11.22 7.95
N GLU A 129 3.32 -12.11 8.70
CA GLU A 129 2.93 -13.43 8.19
C GLU A 129 1.60 -13.34 7.45
N ILE A 130 1.60 -13.65 6.16
CA ILE A 130 0.36 -13.72 5.36
C ILE A 130 -0.31 -15.07 5.59
N THR A 131 -1.52 -15.04 6.13
CA THR A 131 -2.28 -16.26 6.40
C THR A 131 -3.10 -16.70 5.18
N PRO A 132 -3.49 -17.98 5.09
CA PRO A 132 -4.45 -18.45 4.09
C PRO A 132 -5.80 -17.70 4.15
N ALA A 133 -6.21 -17.25 5.35
CA ALA A 133 -7.43 -16.47 5.53
C ALA A 133 -7.33 -15.11 4.85
N ASP A 134 -6.21 -14.39 5.02
CA ASP A 134 -5.93 -13.13 4.33
C ASP A 134 -6.02 -13.29 2.81
N ARG A 135 -5.41 -14.36 2.31
CA ARG A 135 -5.41 -14.68 0.88
C ARG A 135 -6.81 -14.93 0.35
N ASN A 136 -7.56 -15.79 1.04
CA ASN A 136 -8.89 -16.17 0.62
C ASN A 136 -9.86 -14.99 0.66
N ASP A 137 -9.78 -14.10 1.65
CA ASP A 137 -10.61 -12.89 1.71
C ASP A 137 -10.44 -12.03 0.45
N ILE A 138 -9.21 -11.58 0.17
CA ILE A 138 -8.92 -10.70 -0.97
C ILE A 138 -9.33 -11.37 -2.28
N LEU A 139 -8.95 -12.64 -2.50
CA LEU A 139 -9.25 -13.34 -3.74
C LEU A 139 -10.75 -13.57 -3.95
N ASN A 140 -11.50 -13.94 -2.90
CA ASN A 140 -12.93 -14.19 -3.03
C ASN A 140 -13.71 -12.91 -3.38
N ARG A 141 -13.31 -11.76 -2.82
CA ARG A 141 -13.87 -10.46 -3.22
C ARG A 141 -13.59 -10.17 -4.69
N TYR A 142 -12.38 -10.41 -5.16
CA TYR A 142 -12.02 -10.19 -6.57
C TYR A 142 -12.64 -11.18 -7.54
N TYR A 143 -12.78 -12.46 -7.18
CA TYR A 143 -13.44 -13.45 -8.03
C TYR A 143 -14.91 -13.13 -8.26
N ARG A 144 -15.58 -12.55 -7.26
CA ARG A 144 -16.96 -12.07 -7.40
C ARG A 144 -17.03 -10.78 -8.22
N LEU A 145 -16.08 -9.88 -8.03
CA LEU A 145 -16.09 -8.54 -8.62
C LEU A 145 -15.65 -8.51 -10.08
N GLN A 146 -14.57 -9.22 -10.40
CA GLN A 146 -13.93 -9.27 -11.71
C GLN A 146 -13.45 -10.70 -12.01
N PRO A 147 -14.35 -11.62 -12.43
CA PRO A 147 -14.04 -13.04 -12.61
C PRO A 147 -12.85 -13.34 -13.53
N ALA A 148 -12.56 -12.46 -14.51
CA ALA A 148 -11.41 -12.59 -15.40
C ALA A 148 -10.05 -12.64 -14.66
N ILE A 149 -9.95 -12.07 -13.45
CA ILE A 149 -8.75 -12.18 -12.61
C ILE A 149 -8.46 -13.64 -12.23
N LYS A 150 -9.48 -14.49 -12.10
CA LYS A 150 -9.34 -15.91 -11.78
C LYS A 150 -8.52 -16.67 -12.83
N VAL A 151 -8.59 -16.23 -14.09
CA VAL A 151 -7.84 -16.81 -15.21
C VAL A 151 -6.37 -16.38 -15.12
N CYS A 152 -6.10 -15.09 -14.89
CA CYS A 152 -4.74 -14.56 -14.74
C CYS A 152 -3.97 -15.24 -13.61
N ILE A 153 -4.62 -15.52 -12.49
CA ILE A 153 -3.99 -16.15 -11.33
C ILE A 153 -3.67 -17.64 -11.56
N LYS A 154 -4.39 -18.32 -12.46
CA LYS A 154 -4.20 -19.76 -12.74
C LYS A 154 -3.22 -20.05 -13.88
N CYS A 155 -3.02 -19.12 -14.80
CA CYS A 155 -2.32 -19.36 -16.07
C CYS A 155 -0.83 -18.95 -16.11
N GLY A 156 -0.22 -18.48 -15.01
CA GLY A 156 1.20 -18.12 -15.03
C GLY A 156 1.80 -17.89 -13.64
N ASN A 157 3.12 -18.06 -13.56
CA ASN A 157 3.94 -17.86 -12.37
C ASN A 157 3.62 -16.54 -11.64
N GLY A 158 3.34 -16.64 -10.33
CA GLY A 158 3.59 -15.59 -9.33
C GLY A 158 2.45 -14.62 -9.07
N ILE A 159 1.57 -14.93 -8.10
CA ILE A 159 1.07 -13.85 -7.22
C ILE A 159 2.26 -13.45 -6.36
N GLN A 160 2.80 -12.24 -6.56
CA GLN A 160 3.66 -11.65 -5.56
C GLN A 160 2.77 -11.00 -4.51
N ILE A 161 2.81 -11.54 -3.29
CA ILE A 161 2.09 -10.97 -2.16
C ILE A 161 2.99 -9.91 -1.55
N LEU A 162 2.48 -8.68 -1.46
CA LEU A 162 3.16 -7.59 -0.79
C LEU A 162 2.33 -7.18 0.43
N ILE A 163 2.99 -7.09 1.58
CA ILE A 163 2.44 -6.35 2.71
C ILE A 163 2.77 -4.89 2.45
N ILE A 164 1.74 -4.05 2.24
CA ILE A 164 1.96 -2.61 2.29
C ILE A 164 2.07 -2.29 3.78
N GLY A 165 3.29 -1.94 4.20
CA GLY A 165 3.62 -1.70 5.59
C GLY A 165 2.63 -0.77 6.30
N ASN A 166 2.42 -1.11 7.57
CA ASN A 166 1.76 -0.37 8.66
C ASN A 166 1.36 1.07 8.32
N LEU A 167 0.15 1.24 7.79
CA LEU A 167 -0.48 2.55 7.64
C LEU A 167 -0.79 3.09 9.05
N ILE A 168 -0.46 4.36 9.29
CA ILE A 168 -0.74 5.05 10.55
C ILE A 168 -2.16 5.58 10.49
N LYS A 169 -2.94 5.37 11.54
CA LYS A 169 -4.18 6.12 11.77
C LYS A 169 -3.92 7.13 12.87
N HIS A 170 -4.07 8.41 12.54
CA HIS A 170 -4.22 9.48 13.53
C HIS A 170 -5.65 9.47 14.08
#